data_AF-A0A3D6BRM6-F1
#
_entry.id   AF-A0A3D6BRM6-F1
#
_cell.length_a   1.000
_cell.length_b   1.000
_cell.length_c   1.000
_cell.angle_alpha   90.00
_cell.angle_beta   90.00
_cell.angle_gamma   90.00
#
_symmetry.space_group_name_H-M   'P 1'
#
loop_
_entity.id
_entity.type
_entity.pdbx_description
1 polymer ?
#
loop_
_entity_poly.entity_id
_entity_poly.type
_entity_poly.pdbx_seq_one_letter_code
_entity_poly.pdbx_strand_id
1 'polypeptide(L)'
;GGTIYGYDGVKEAFHTGRGRIVMRGKANIEEVQGRECIIVSEIPYLVNKADMIKKTADLVNEKKLEGIATIRDESDRNGMRIVYVLKRDAIPNIVLNKLYKYTALQSSFSVNNIALVNGRPQLLNLKELIHYFVEHR
;
A
#
# COMPACT_ATOMS: atom_id res chain seq x y z
N GLY A 1 -3.43 -4.55 -6.86
CA GLY A 1 -3.14 -5.44 -5.72
C GLY A 1 -3.20 -4.65 -4.43
N GLY A 2 -2.91 -5.31 -3.31
CA GLY A 2 -3.04 -4.77 -1.96
C GLY A 2 -4.42 -5.04 -1.35
N THR A 3 -4.52 -4.74 -0.06
CA THR A 3 -5.73 -4.90 0.76
C THR A 3 -6.16 -3.52 1.24
N ILE A 4 -7.44 -3.18 1.06
CA ILE A 4 -8.02 -1.98 1.65
C ILE A 4 -8.17 -2.21 3.14
N TYR A 5 -7.60 -1.32 3.94
CA TYR A 5 -7.62 -1.38 5.38
C TYR A 5 -8.59 -0.32 5.92
N GLY A 6 -9.68 -0.79 6.53
CA GLY A 6 -10.77 0.07 6.98
C GLY A 6 -11.73 0.46 5.85
N TYR A 7 -13.03 0.44 6.16
CA TYR A 7 -14.10 0.67 5.18
C TYR A 7 -14.73 2.06 5.28
N ASP A 8 -14.49 2.79 6.38
CA ASP A 8 -15.11 4.10 6.60
C ASP A 8 -14.67 5.15 5.58
N GLY A 9 -13.38 5.16 5.22
CA GLY A 9 -12.88 6.04 4.17
C GLY A 9 -13.45 5.74 2.78
N VAL A 10 -13.87 4.50 2.53
CA VAL A 10 -14.56 4.10 1.29
C VAL A 10 -16.00 4.63 1.30
N LYS A 11 -16.70 4.48 2.44
CA LYS A 11 -18.05 5.03 2.60
C LYS A 11 -18.04 6.55 2.44
N GLU A 12 -17.11 7.24 3.07
CA GLU A 12 -16.98 8.70 2.98
C GLU A 12 -16.75 9.15 1.53
N ALA A 13 -15.85 8.47 0.82
CA ALA A 13 -15.59 8.71 -0.61
C ALA A 13 -16.85 8.56 -1.46
N PHE A 14 -17.68 7.55 -1.18
CA PHE A 14 -18.93 7.35 -1.92
C PHE A 14 -20.00 8.38 -1.64
N HIS A 15 -20.09 8.90 -0.40
CA HIS A 15 -21.13 9.86 -0.02
C HIS A 15 -20.77 11.31 -0.31
N THR A 16 -19.48 11.67 -0.25
CA THR A 16 -19.03 13.06 -0.34
C THR A 16 -18.20 13.36 -1.58
N GLY A 17 -17.75 12.32 -2.30
CA GLY A 17 -16.76 12.47 -3.37
C GLY A 17 -15.33 12.66 -2.86
N ARG A 18 -15.12 12.74 -1.54
CA ARG A 18 -13.82 12.79 -0.89
C ARG A 18 -13.69 11.70 0.16
N GLY A 19 -12.51 11.11 0.28
CA GLY A 19 -12.27 10.13 1.33
C GLY A 19 -10.83 9.66 1.34
N ARG A 20 -10.39 9.16 2.49
CA ARG A 20 -9.04 8.63 2.65
C ARG A 20 -9.10 7.12 2.85
N ILE A 21 -8.67 6.38 1.84
CA ILE A 21 -8.66 4.91 1.85
C ILE A 21 -7.24 4.46 2.20
N VAL A 22 -7.08 3.71 3.29
CA VAL A 22 -5.78 3.12 3.63
C VAL A 22 -5.61 1.84 2.82
N MET A 23 -4.47 1.69 2.15
CA MET A 23 -4.11 0.50 1.39
C MET A 23 -2.86 -0.13 1.99
N ARG A 24 -2.87 -1.46 2.09
CA ARG A 24 -1.79 -2.24 2.68
C ARG A 24 -1.32 -3.32 1.69
N GLY A 25 -0.01 -3.47 1.54
CA GLY A 25 0.58 -4.57 0.77
C GLY A 25 0.33 -5.91 1.46
N LYS A 26 0.14 -6.96 0.66
CA LYS A 26 0.00 -8.32 1.20
C LYS A 26 1.39 -8.83 1.56
N ALA A 27 1.54 -9.21 2.83
CA ALA A 27 2.78 -9.72 3.36
C ALA A 27 2.51 -10.92 4.27
N ASN A 28 3.34 -11.95 4.14
CA ASN A 28 3.32 -13.15 4.98
C ASN A 28 4.68 -13.31 5.67
N ILE A 29 4.66 -13.91 6.86
CA ILE A 29 5.88 -14.30 7.57
C ILE A 29 6.12 -15.78 7.24
N GLU A 30 7.29 -16.09 6.70
CA GLU A 30 7.71 -17.47 6.42
C GLU A 30 9.10 -17.70 6.99
N GLU A 31 9.39 -18.93 7.37
CA GLU A 31 10.73 -19.35 7.76
C GLU A 31 11.48 -19.89 6.53
N VAL A 32 12.59 -19.25 6.17
CA VAL A 32 13.43 -19.64 5.03
C VAL A 32 14.82 -19.98 5.56
N GLN A 33 15.24 -21.23 5.40
CA GLN A 33 16.57 -21.70 5.80
C GLN A 33 16.91 -21.41 7.28
N GLY A 34 15.93 -21.60 8.18
CA GLY A 34 16.14 -21.35 9.62
C GLY A 34 16.16 -19.87 10.01
N ARG A 35 15.68 -18.98 9.13
CA ARG A 35 15.54 -17.54 9.42
C ARG A 35 14.13 -17.08 9.09
N GLU A 36 13.55 -16.30 10.00
CA GLU A 36 12.27 -15.65 9.75
C GLU A 36 12.43 -14.57 8.67
N CYS A 37 11.54 -14.61 7.69
CA CYS A 37 11.49 -13.68 6.57
C CYS A 37 10.08 -13.09 6.45
N ILE A 38 10.01 -11.82 6.10
CA ILE A 38 8.76 -11.18 5.68
C ILE A 38 8.75 -11.15 4.16
N ILE A 39 7.74 -11.77 3.57
CA ILE A 39 7.56 -11.86 2.13
C ILE A 39 6.38 -11.02 1.71
N VAL A 40 6.64 -10.04 0.85
CA VAL A 40 5.60 -9.20 0.25
C VAL A 40 5.27 -9.74 -1.13
N SER A 41 4.00 -10.10 -1.33
CA SER A 41 3.48 -10.60 -2.60
C SER A 41 2.76 -9.54 -3.42
N GLU A 42 2.27 -8.48 -2.77
CA GLU A 42 1.56 -7.38 -3.44
C GLU A 42 1.86 -6.06 -2.74
N ILE A 43 2.01 -4.98 -3.52
CA ILE A 43 2.17 -3.61 -3.02
C ILE A 43 0.91 -2.76 -3.30
N PRO A 44 0.71 -1.66 -2.55
CA PRO A 44 -0.41 -0.75 -2.78
C PRO A 44 -0.38 -0.11 -4.18
N TYR A 45 -1.56 0.34 -4.65
CA TYR A 45 -1.70 1.04 -5.92
C TYR A 45 -0.85 2.32 -5.97
N LEU A 46 -0.28 2.62 -7.15
CA LEU A 46 0.65 3.74 -7.43
C LEU A 46 1.99 3.71 -6.69
N VAL A 47 2.31 2.62 -5.97
CA VAL A 47 3.61 2.47 -5.33
C VAL A 47 4.61 1.88 -6.33
N ASN A 48 5.74 2.55 -6.53
CA ASN A 48 6.86 1.99 -7.26
C ASN A 48 7.65 1.03 -6.36
N LYS A 49 7.82 -0.21 -6.83
CA LYS A 49 8.55 -1.26 -6.10
C LYS A 49 9.99 -0.87 -5.79
N ALA A 50 10.74 -0.41 -6.79
CA ALA A 50 12.16 -0.10 -6.65
C ALA A 50 12.39 1.04 -5.64
N ASP A 51 11.54 2.08 -5.72
CA ASP A 51 11.61 3.21 -4.79
C ASP A 51 11.25 2.80 -3.36
N MET A 52 10.24 1.93 -3.21
CA MET A 52 9.87 1.38 -1.90
C MET A 52 11.03 0.58 -1.28
N ILE A 53 11.67 -0.29 -2.06
CA ILE A 53 12.82 -1.09 -1.61
C ILE A 53 13.98 -0.19 -1.22
N LYS A 54 14.35 0.78 -2.09
CA LYS A 54 15.42 1.74 -1.84
C LYS A 54 15.18 2.53 -0.56
N LYS A 55 13.98 3.10 -0.40
CA LYS A 55 13.61 3.84 0.80
C LYS A 55 13.63 2.96 2.06
N THR A 56 13.29 1.67 1.93
CA THR A 56 13.40 0.73 3.04
C THR A 56 14.86 0.49 3.42
N ALA A 57 15.75 0.32 2.44
CA ALA A 57 17.19 0.18 2.69
C ALA A 57 17.77 1.44 3.37
N ASP A 58 17.37 2.63 2.94
CA ASP A 58 17.79 3.90 3.55
C ASP A 58 17.35 3.96 5.03
N LEU A 59 16.10 3.58 5.34
CA LEU A 59 15.59 3.55 6.72
C LEU A 59 16.31 2.53 7.61
N VAL A 60 16.78 1.41 7.03
CA VAL A 60 17.60 0.42 7.75
C VAL A 60 18.98 1.00 8.06
N ASN A 61 19.60 1.69 7.09
CA ASN A 61 20.90 2.34 7.26
C ASN A 61 20.85 3.49 8.29
N GLU A 62 19.77 4.27 8.30
CA GLU A 62 19.50 5.32 9.28
C GLU A 62 19.13 4.79 10.69
N LYS A 63 19.06 3.47 10.89
CA LYS A 63 18.60 2.80 12.12
C LYS A 63 17.17 3.18 12.55
N LYS A 64 16.36 3.76 11.66
CA LYS A 64 14.93 3.98 11.91
C LYS A 64 14.14 2.68 11.84
N LEU A 65 14.60 1.74 11.01
CA LEU A 65 14.00 0.43 10.84
C LEU A 65 15.01 -0.66 11.17
N GLU A 66 14.92 -1.17 12.40
CA GLU A 66 15.79 -2.22 12.92
C GLU A 66 15.15 -3.61 12.76
N GLY A 67 16.00 -4.65 12.77
CA GLY A 67 15.58 -6.04 12.69
C GLY A 67 15.59 -6.64 11.29
N ILE A 68 15.88 -5.85 10.25
CA ILE A 68 16.13 -6.36 8.89
C ILE A 68 17.63 -6.59 8.71
N ALA A 69 17.99 -7.77 8.24
CA ALA A 69 19.35 -8.16 7.90
C ALA A 69 19.66 -7.87 6.43
N THR A 70 18.74 -8.23 5.52
CA THR A 70 18.95 -8.08 4.08
C THR A 70 17.60 -7.97 3.37
N ILE A 71 17.54 -7.20 2.28
CA ILE A 71 16.36 -7.06 1.42
C ILE A 71 16.71 -7.68 0.07
N ARG A 72 15.85 -8.56 -0.45
CA ARG A 72 16.00 -9.20 -1.76
C ARG A 72 14.75 -9.02 -2.60
N ASP A 73 14.92 -8.68 -3.87
CA ASP A 73 13.85 -8.66 -4.86
C ASP A 73 13.93 -9.96 -5.68
N GLU A 74 13.01 -10.89 -5.42
CA GLU A 74 12.87 -12.17 -6.11
C GLU A 74 11.71 -12.13 -7.10
N SER A 75 11.26 -10.94 -7.50
CA SER A 75 10.16 -10.80 -8.46
C SER A 75 10.59 -11.27 -9.85
N ASP A 76 9.74 -12.06 -10.49
CA ASP A 76 9.92 -12.54 -11.86
C ASP A 76 8.82 -11.97 -12.79
N ARG A 77 8.65 -12.56 -13.97
CA ARG A 77 7.58 -12.16 -14.90
C ARG A 77 6.19 -12.64 -14.47
N ASN A 78 6.10 -13.61 -13.56
CA ASN A 78 4.88 -14.29 -13.15
C ASN A 78 4.34 -13.79 -11.81
N GLY A 79 5.17 -13.13 -10.99
CA GLY A 79 4.77 -12.68 -9.67
C GLY A 79 5.76 -11.71 -9.03
N MET A 80 5.22 -10.87 -8.14
CA MET A 80 6.01 -10.00 -7.29
C MET A 80 6.37 -10.76 -6.01
N ARG A 81 7.66 -10.73 -5.65
CA ARG A 81 8.15 -11.33 -4.41
C ARG A 81 9.30 -10.50 -3.86
N ILE A 82 9.05 -9.80 -2.76
CA ILE A 82 10.07 -9.03 -2.05
C ILE A 82 10.32 -9.71 -0.71
N VAL A 83 11.56 -10.08 -0.44
CA VAL A 83 11.94 -10.85 0.75
C VAL A 83 12.78 -9.96 1.67
N TYR A 84 12.24 -9.71 2.86
CA TYR A 84 12.96 -9.07 3.96
C TYR A 84 13.44 -10.15 4.93
N VAL A 85 14.73 -10.43 4.90
CA VAL A 85 15.38 -11.37 5.82
C VAL A 85 15.55 -10.68 7.16
N LEU A 86 15.03 -11.28 8.23
CA LEU A 86 15.13 -10.72 9.57
C LEU A 86 16.43 -11.13 10.27
N LYS A 87 16.83 -10.34 11.25
CA LYS A 87 17.89 -10.72 12.20
C LYS A 87 17.34 -11.75 13.20
N ARG A 88 18.21 -12.57 13.79
CA ARG A 88 17.82 -13.66 14.72
C ARG A 88 17.08 -13.18 15.97
N ASP A 89 17.31 -11.93 16.37
CA ASP A 89 16.72 -11.27 17.54
C ASP A 89 15.48 -10.44 17.21
N ALA A 90 15.11 -10.34 15.93
CA ALA A 90 14.02 -9.49 15.49
C ALA A 90 12.67 -10.20 15.57
N ILE A 91 11.68 -9.57 16.20
CA ILE A 91 10.32 -10.09 16.25
C ILE A 91 9.59 -9.74 14.93
N PRO A 92 9.18 -10.73 14.11
CA PRO A 92 8.66 -10.47 12.76
C PRO A 92 7.46 -9.53 12.72
N ASN A 93 6.52 -9.72 13.65
CA ASN A 93 5.32 -8.89 13.74
C ASN A 93 5.65 -7.41 14.04
N ILE A 94 6.69 -7.15 14.84
CA ILE A 94 7.12 -5.77 15.13
C ILE A 94 7.76 -5.15 13.88
N VAL A 95 8.62 -5.90 13.19
CA VAL A 95 9.26 -5.42 11.96
C VAL A 95 8.22 -5.18 10.87
N LEU A 96 7.25 -6.07 10.70
CA LEU A 96 6.15 -5.92 9.74
C LEU A 96 5.32 -4.66 10.03
N ASN A 97 4.98 -4.40 11.29
CA ASN A 97 4.28 -3.18 11.68
C ASN A 97 5.11 -1.92 11.43
N LYS A 98 6.43 -1.98 11.68
CA LYS A 98 7.35 -0.87 11.32
C LYS A 98 7.42 -0.66 9.81
N LEU A 99 7.46 -1.73 9.01
CA LEU A 99 7.41 -1.64 7.55
C LEU A 99 6.13 -0.92 7.11
N TYR A 100 4.97 -1.31 7.63
CA TYR A 100 3.72 -0.58 7.33
C TYR A 100 3.73 0.87 7.79
N LYS A 101 4.37 1.20 8.92
CA LYS A 101 4.37 2.58 9.44
C LYS A 101 5.31 3.51 8.67
N TYR A 102 6.49 3.03 8.27
CA TYR A 102 7.57 3.87 7.77
C TYR A 102 7.81 3.77 6.26
N THR A 103 7.27 2.73 5.60
CA THR A 103 7.48 2.49 4.17
C THR A 103 6.17 2.62 3.39
N ALA A 104 6.27 2.67 2.06
CA ALA A 104 5.12 2.66 1.17
C ALA A 104 4.40 1.30 1.11
N LEU A 105 4.81 0.31 1.92
CA LEU A 105 4.09 -0.96 2.07
C LEU A 105 2.67 -0.74 2.64
N GLN A 106 2.45 0.35 3.38
CA GLN A 106 1.12 0.89 3.65
C GLN A 106 1.07 2.34 3.18
N SER A 107 0.07 2.68 2.38
CA SER A 107 -0.14 4.03 1.88
C SER A 107 -1.60 4.42 2.05
N SER A 108 -1.91 5.70 1.86
CA SER A 108 -3.31 6.14 1.77
C SER A 108 -3.60 6.68 0.39
N PHE A 109 -4.66 6.15 -0.22
CA PHE A 109 -5.25 6.68 -1.43
C PHE A 109 -6.31 7.72 -1.07
N SER A 110 -6.08 8.96 -1.48
CA SER A 110 -7.05 10.04 -1.28
C SER A 110 -7.97 10.11 -2.50
N VAL A 111 -9.24 9.83 -2.29
CA VAL A 111 -10.29 10.00 -3.29
C VAL A 111 -10.67 11.49 -3.34
N ASN A 112 -10.74 12.04 -4.55
CA ASN A 112 -11.24 13.39 -4.80
C ASN A 112 -11.90 13.42 -6.19
N ASN A 113 -13.20 13.17 -6.22
CA ASN A 113 -13.98 12.99 -7.44
C ASN A 113 -14.40 14.34 -8.02
N ILE A 114 -13.45 15.08 -8.59
CA ILE A 114 -13.74 16.32 -9.31
C ILE A 114 -13.92 16.02 -10.79
N ALA A 115 -15.08 16.40 -11.33
CA ALA A 115 -15.39 16.23 -12.75
C ALA A 115 -15.99 17.52 -13.33
N LEU A 116 -15.92 17.67 -14.66
CA LEU A 116 -16.59 18.76 -15.36
C LEU A 116 -18.03 18.38 -15.65
N VAL A 117 -18.97 19.10 -15.06
CA VAL A 117 -20.40 18.98 -15.35
C VAL A 117 -20.82 20.30 -16.01
N ASN A 118 -21.27 20.23 -17.26
CA ASN A 118 -21.66 21.40 -18.05
C ASN A 118 -20.59 22.50 -18.07
N GLY A 119 -19.32 22.10 -18.23
CA GLY A 119 -18.17 23.02 -18.30
C GLY A 119 -17.72 23.60 -16.96
N ARG A 120 -18.29 23.19 -15.83
CA ARG A 120 -17.89 23.64 -14.48
C ARG A 120 -17.33 22.49 -13.65
N PRO A 121 -16.20 22.68 -12.93
CA PRO A 121 -15.67 21.66 -12.03
C PRO A 121 -16.60 21.49 -10.83
N GLN A 122 -17.10 20.28 -10.63
CA GLN A 122 -17.94 19.90 -9.51
C GLN A 122 -17.33 18.71 -8.79
N LEU A 123 -17.43 18.71 -7.46
CA LEU A 123 -17.11 17.55 -6.65
C LEU A 123 -18.35 16.65 -6.62
N LEU A 124 -18.19 15.39 -7.03
CA LEU A 124 -19.30 14.47 -7.21
C LEU A 124 -19.17 13.26 -6.29
N ASN A 125 -20.26 12.91 -5.63
CA ASN A 125 -20.39 11.64 -4.93
C ASN A 125 -20.67 10.48 -5.91
N LEU A 126 -20.67 9.24 -5.42
CA LEU A 126 -20.85 8.07 -6.27
C LEU A 126 -22.21 8.06 -6.99
N LYS A 127 -23.26 8.52 -6.32
CA LYS A 127 -24.61 8.58 -6.90
C LYS A 127 -24.67 9.59 -8.05
N GLU A 128 -24.08 10.75 -7.87
CA GLU A 128 -24.02 11.80 -8.89
C GLU A 128 -23.18 11.37 -10.09
N LEU A 129 -22.03 10.72 -9.86
CA LEU A 129 -21.22 10.16 -10.94
C LEU A 129 -22.01 9.16 -11.79
N ILE A 130 -22.76 8.24 -11.15
CA ILE A 130 -23.60 7.27 -11.86
C ILE A 130 -24.74 7.99 -12.59
N HIS A 131 -25.36 8.99 -11.96
CA HIS A 131 -26.44 9.77 -12.58
C HIS A 131 -25.99 10.44 -13.88
N TYR A 132 -24.89 11.21 -13.85
CA TYR A 132 -24.36 11.88 -15.05
C TYR A 132 -23.86 10.88 -16.11
N PHE A 133 -23.33 9.72 -15.70
CA PHE A 133 -22.95 8.67 -16.63
C PHE A 133 -24.17 8.10 -17.37
N VAL A 134 -25.31 7.93 -16.69
CA VAL A 134 -26.56 7.46 -17.31
C VAL A 134 -27.20 8.57 -18.15
N GLU A 135 -27.18 9.83 -17.71
CA GLU A 135 -27.70 10.97 -18.47
C GLU A 135 -26.95 11.20 -19.80
N HIS A 136 -25.66 10.88 -19.84
CA HIS A 136 -24.86 10.99 -21.06
C HIS A 136 -25.13 9.87 -22.08
N ARG A 137 -25.79 8.78 -21.66
CA ARG A 137 -26.18 7.67 -22.56
C ARG A 137 -27.55 7.90 -23.16
#